data_AF-A0A1G4IVL6-F1
#
_entry.id   AF-A0A1G4IVL6-F1
#
_cell.length_a   1.000
_cell.length_b   1.000
_cell.length_c   1.000
_cell.angle_alpha   90.00
_cell.angle_beta   90.00
_cell.angle_gamma   90.00
#
_symmetry.space_group_name_H-M   'P 1'
#
loop_
_entity.id
_entity.type
_entity.pdbx_description
1 polymer ?
#
loop_
_entity_poly.entity_id
_entity_poly.type
_entity_poly.pdbx_seq_one_letter_code
_entity_poly.pdbx_strand_id
1 'polypeptide(L)'
;MAPPTLVFGKEELDHILAKVRGPCKLKSLTQNQCDFNGHEYVCIPFKRVFKECLVGKSGQTIRIELTSEATNMDLTVQDFWSSMERIEKK
;
A
#
# COMPACT_ATOMS: atom_id res chain seq x y z
N MET A 1 -2.36 3.66 -21.36
CA MET A 1 -2.11 3.18 -19.98
C MET A 1 -2.94 4.03 -19.03
N ALA A 2 -3.62 3.44 -18.05
CA ALA A 2 -4.36 4.21 -17.05
C ALA A 2 -3.39 4.88 -16.07
N PRO A 3 -3.70 6.08 -15.54
CA PRO A 3 -2.86 6.74 -14.57
C PRO A 3 -2.75 5.91 -13.27
N PRO A 4 -1.63 6.05 -12.53
CA PRO A 4 -1.47 5.37 -11.25
C PRO A 4 -2.59 5.78 -10.28
N THR A 5 -3.08 4.81 -9.51
CA THR A 5 -4.10 5.08 -8.48
C THR A 5 -3.47 5.86 -7.35
N LEU A 6 -3.95 7.08 -7.10
CA LEU A 6 -3.51 7.91 -5.99
C LEU A 6 -4.02 7.32 -4.66
N VAL A 7 -3.07 7.02 -3.78
CA VAL A 7 -3.29 6.57 -2.39
C VAL A 7 -2.42 7.45 -1.52
N PHE A 8 -3.03 8.14 -0.55
CA PHE A 8 -2.35 9.10 0.30
C PHE A 8 -1.78 8.44 1.55
N GLY A 9 -0.64 8.96 2.02
CA GLY A 9 -0.09 8.62 3.33
C GLY A 9 -0.99 9.12 4.46
N LYS A 10 -0.81 8.57 5.68
CA LYS A 10 -1.63 8.98 6.84
C LYS A 10 -1.32 10.42 7.24
N GLU A 11 -0.04 10.76 7.26
CA GLU A 11 0.51 12.07 7.62
C GLU A 11 0.05 13.22 6.70
N GLU A 12 -0.28 12.93 5.44
CA GLU A 12 -0.69 13.96 4.49
C GLU A 12 -2.15 14.42 4.70
N LEU A 13 -2.92 13.70 5.52
CA LEU A 13 -4.38 13.76 5.48
C LEU A 13 -5.08 14.07 6.80
N ASP A 14 -4.36 14.46 7.85
CA ASP A 14 -4.92 14.75 9.19
C ASP A 14 -6.12 15.71 9.13
N HIS A 15 -6.03 16.78 8.33
CA HIS A 15 -7.11 17.76 8.18
C HIS A 15 -8.33 17.24 7.37
N ILE A 16 -8.16 16.18 6.60
CA ILE A 16 -9.19 15.58 5.76
C ILE A 16 -9.89 14.42 6.49
N LEU A 17 -9.15 13.69 7.32
CA LEU A 17 -9.67 12.61 8.17
C LEU A 17 -10.82 13.09 9.05
N ALA A 18 -10.72 14.31 9.61
CA ALA A 18 -11.78 14.92 10.40
C ALA A 18 -13.11 15.14 9.62
N LYS A 19 -13.07 15.09 8.29
CA LYS A 19 -14.22 15.31 7.39
C LYS A 19 -14.76 14.03 6.77
N VAL A 20 -14.22 12.87 7.16
CA VAL A 20 -14.68 11.55 6.70
C VAL A 20 -16.09 11.28 7.22
N ARG A 21 -16.94 10.74 6.35
CA ARG A 21 -18.33 10.40 6.66
C ARG A 21 -18.56 8.90 6.53
N GLY A 22 -19.06 8.31 7.60
CA GLY A 22 -19.46 6.90 7.63
C GLY A 22 -18.29 5.92 7.63
N PRO A 23 -18.57 4.61 7.51
CA PRO A 23 -17.56 3.58 7.54
C PRO A 23 -16.77 3.54 6.22
N CYS A 24 -15.45 3.62 6.31
CA CYS A 24 -14.58 3.42 5.15
C CYS A 24 -14.53 1.95 4.72
N LYS A 25 -14.34 1.70 3.43
CA LYS A 25 -14.21 0.34 2.88
C LYS A 25 -12.74 -0.06 2.76
N LEU A 26 -12.40 -1.23 3.27
CA LEU A 26 -11.06 -1.81 3.08
C LEU A 26 -10.91 -2.27 1.62
N LYS A 27 -9.80 -1.90 0.99
CA LYS A 27 -9.45 -2.26 -0.39
C LYS A 27 -7.97 -2.62 -0.47
N SER A 28 -7.63 -3.41 -1.48
CA SER A 28 -6.24 -3.72 -1.82
C SER A 28 -6.02 -3.59 -3.31
N LEU A 29 -4.83 -3.14 -3.70
CA LEU A 29 -4.39 -3.04 -5.08
C LEU A 29 -3.03 -3.71 -5.20
N THR A 30 -2.92 -4.68 -6.12
CA THR A 30 -1.63 -5.25 -6.50
C THR A 30 -1.14 -4.54 -7.75
N GLN A 31 0.05 -3.96 -7.69
CA GLN A 31 0.75 -3.31 -8.80
C GLN A 31 2.13 -3.94 -8.92
N ASN A 32 2.73 -3.96 -10.09
CA ASN A 32 4.13 -4.36 -10.21
C ASN A 32 5.03 -3.14 -10.02
N GLN A 33 5.94 -3.21 -9.06
CA GLN A 33 7.04 -2.26 -8.95
C GLN A 33 8.20 -2.79 -9.78
N CYS A 34 8.58 -2.06 -10.82
CA CYS A 34 9.62 -2.47 -11.74
C CYS A 34 10.84 -1.56 -11.59
N ASP A 35 11.99 -2.15 -11.31
CA ASP A 35 13.26 -1.45 -11.23
C ASP A 35 14.23 -2.03 -12.28
N PHE A 36 15.02 -1.15 -12.91
CA PHE A 36 16.03 -1.55 -13.88
C PHE A 36 17.36 -1.78 -13.16
N ASN A 37 17.89 -3.00 -13.22
CA ASN A 37 19.12 -3.37 -12.50
C ASN A 37 20.41 -3.14 -13.32
N GLY A 38 20.31 -2.51 -14.51
CA GLY A 38 21.43 -2.32 -15.44
C GLY A 38 21.44 -3.31 -16.61
N HIS A 39 20.75 -4.44 -16.49
CA HIS A 39 20.65 -5.45 -17.54
C HIS A 39 19.20 -5.72 -17.95
N GLU A 40 18.30 -5.83 -16.98
CA GLU A 40 16.90 -6.15 -17.20
C GLU A 40 15.97 -5.37 -16.26
N TYR A 41 14.68 -5.35 -16.61
CA TYR A 41 13.62 -4.84 -15.75
C TYR A 41 13.14 -5.97 -14.84
N VAL A 42 13.38 -5.82 -13.55
CA VAL A 42 12.87 -6.75 -12.53
C VAL A 42 11.59 -6.16 -11.98
N CYS A 43 10.46 -6.81 -12.26
CA CYS A 43 9.13 -6.41 -11.80
C CYS A 43 8.67 -7.32 -10.66
N ILE A 44 8.46 -6.75 -9.48
CA ILE A 44 8.00 -7.48 -8.30
C ILE A 44 6.56 -7.06 -7.97
N PRO A 45 5.63 -7.99 -7.74
CA PRO A 45 4.28 -7.65 -7.32
C PRO A 45 4.29 -7.01 -5.94
N PHE A 46 3.77 -5.78 -5.87
CA PHE A 46 3.62 -4.96 -4.68
C PHE A 46 2.13 -4.77 -4.38
N LYS A 47 1.68 -5.23 -3.20
CA LYS A 47 0.29 -5.09 -2.76
C LYS A 47 0.14 -3.93 -1.78
N ARG A 48 -0.63 -2.92 -2.18
CA ARG A 48 -1.04 -1.80 -1.32
C ARG A 48 -2.37 -2.12 -0.64
N VAL A 49 -2.46 -1.90 0.66
CA VAL A 49 -3.72 -2.03 1.43
C VAL A 49 -4.14 -0.65 1.92
N PHE A 50 -5.34 -0.24 1.57
CA PHE A 50 -5.85 1.11 1.86
C PHE A 50 -7.33 1.09 2.23
N LYS A 51 -7.78 2.16 2.89
CA LYS A 51 -9.19 2.44 3.12
C LYS A 51 -9.69 3.45 2.10
N GLU A 52 -10.84 3.16 1.54
CA GLU A 52 -11.59 4.08 0.69
C GLU A 52 -12.68 4.75 1.53
N CYS A 53 -12.56 6.06 1.73
CA CYS A 53 -13.44 6.85 2.59
C CYS A 53 -14.17 7.92 1.78
N LEU A 54 -15.40 8.24 2.16
CA LEU A 54 -16.14 9.37 1.61
C LEU A 54 -15.90 10.62 2.47
N VAL A 55 -15.62 11.75 1.84
CA VAL A 55 -15.27 13.01 2.51
C VAL A 55 -16.20 14.12 2.07
N GLY A 56 -16.59 14.94 3.06
CA GLY A 56 -17.33 16.17 2.82
C GLY A 56 -18.78 15.94 2.37
N LYS A 57 -19.44 17.05 2.02
CA LYS A 57 -20.86 17.04 1.60
C LYS A 57 -21.05 16.55 0.16
N SER A 58 -20.02 16.68 -0.68
CA SER A 58 -20.01 16.25 -2.09
C SER A 58 -19.77 14.75 -2.26
N GLY A 59 -19.41 14.02 -1.19
CA GLY A 59 -19.16 12.58 -1.26
C GLY A 59 -17.90 12.21 -2.04
N GLN A 60 -16.87 13.05 -1.99
CA GLN A 60 -15.60 12.76 -2.67
C GLN A 60 -14.92 11.55 -2.04
N THR A 61 -14.47 10.62 -2.87
CA THR A 61 -13.76 9.43 -2.42
C THR A 61 -12.27 9.71 -2.27
N ILE A 62 -11.72 9.43 -1.08
CA ILE A 62 -10.28 9.44 -0.81
C ILE A 62 -9.79 8.03 -0.50
N ARG A 63 -8.52 7.78 -0.77
CA ARG A 63 -7.85 6.51 -0.49
C ARG A 63 -6.69 6.76 0.46
N ILE A 64 -6.70 6.10 1.60
CA ILE A 64 -5.75 6.32 2.69
C ILE A 64 -5.01 5.02 2.94
N GLU A 65 -3.69 5.08 2.84
CA GLU A 65 -2.82 3.95 3.09
C GLU A 65 -2.93 3.51 4.56
N LEU A 66 -3.08 2.19 4.77
CA LEU A 66 -3.10 1.63 6.12
C LEU A 66 -1.76 1.08 6.56
N THR A 67 -0.93 0.69 5.61
CA THR A 67 0.40 0.13 5.82
C THR A 67 1.29 1.15 6.52
N SER A 68 1.84 0.75 7.65
CA SER A 68 2.98 1.39 8.32
C SER A 68 4.07 0.36 8.52
N GLU A 69 5.29 0.78 8.88
CA GLU A 69 6.39 -0.15 9.19
C GLU A 69 5.98 -1.21 10.23
N ALA A 70 5.18 -0.82 11.22
CA ALA A 70 4.65 -1.74 12.23
C ALA A 70 3.62 -2.76 11.68
N THR A 71 2.99 -2.48 10.53
CA THR A 71 2.03 -3.40 9.89
C THR A 71 2.75 -4.55 9.17
N ASN A 72 4.05 -4.41 8.90
CA ASN A 72 4.88 -5.47 8.32
C ASN A 72 5.32 -6.52 9.36
N MET A 73 5.02 -6.33 10.65
CA MET A 73 5.23 -7.34 11.70
C MET A 73 4.10 -8.38 11.70
N ASP A 74 3.80 -8.94 10.53
CA ASP A 74 3.05 -10.19 10.43
C ASP A 74 4.08 -11.32 10.42
N LEU A 75 3.91 -12.34 11.28
CA LEU A 75 4.81 -13.48 11.42
C LEU A 75 5.09 -14.15 10.06
N THR A 76 4.11 -14.10 9.16
CA THR A 76 4.21 -14.62 7.78
C THR A 76 5.23 -13.88 6.91
N VAL A 77 5.42 -12.57 7.11
CA VAL A 77 6.38 -11.75 6.35
C VAL A 77 7.79 -12.00 6.88
N GLN A 78 7.97 -12.12 8.19
CA GLN A 78 9.25 -12.50 8.79
C GLN A 78 9.70 -13.91 8.34
N ASP A 79 8.79 -14.87 8.32
CA ASP A 79 9.07 -16.23 7.85
C ASP A 79 9.46 -16.26 6.36
N PHE A 80 8.83 -15.43 5.53
CA PHE A 80 9.20 -15.29 4.12
C PHE A 80 10.62 -14.74 3.93
N TRP A 81 10.96 -13.61 4.58
CA TRP A 81 12.29 -13.00 4.45
C TRP A 81 13.39 -13.89 5.02
N SER A 82 13.14 -14.53 6.16
CA SER A 82 14.10 -15.47 6.75
C SER A 82 14.25 -16.77 5.95
N SER A 83 13.23 -17.18 5.18
CA SER A 83 13.36 -18.28 4.21
C SER A 83 14.20 -17.88 3.00
N MET A 84 14.11 -16.64 2.52
CA MET A 84 14.93 -16.12 1.41
C MET A 84 16.41 -16.04 1.79
N GLU A 85 16.73 -15.52 2.99
CA GLU A 85 18.11 -15.43 3.49
C GLU A 85 18.80 -16.80 3.62
N ARG A 86 18.03 -17.87 3.87
CA ARG A 86 18.55 -19.24 3.93
C ARG A 86 18.87 -19.82 2.55
N ILE A 87 18.22 -19.34 1.50
CA ILE A 87 18.47 -19.77 0.12
C ILE A 87 19.74 -19.12 -0.43
N GLU A 88 20.00 -17.84 -0.11
CA GLU A 88 21.20 -17.14 -0.58
C GLU A 88 22.51 -17.59 0.10
N LYS A 89 22.43 -18.18 1.29
CA LYS A 89 23.62 -18.66 2.04
C LYS A 89 24.05 -20.09 1.69
N LYS A 90 23.46 -20.71 0.66
CA LYS A 90 23.71 -22.08 0.25
C LYS A 90 24.25 -22.14 -1.16
#